data_AF-B1XUB7-F1
#
_entry.id   AF-B1XUB7-F1
#
_cell.length_a   1.000
_cell.length_b   1.000
_cell.length_c   1.000
_cell.angle_alpha   90.00
_cell.angle_beta   90.00
_cell.angle_gamma   90.00
#
_symmetry.space_group_name_H-M   'P 1'
#
loop_
_entity.id
_entity.type
_entity.pdbx_description
1 polymer ?
#
loop_
_entity_poly.entity_id
_entity_poly.type
_entity_poly.pdbx_seq_one_letter_code
_entity_poly.pdbx_strand_id
1 'polypeptide(L)'
;MAEVANSVIHNVGNALNSINVAVSTINSEIKSTPLGTLPKIADMLKEHQANLSDFLMKDEKGQKIPKLLEMLSDQWRLENATLISETKQLQESVAHIREIVSR
;
A
#
# COMPACT_ATOMS: atom_id res chain seq x y z
N MET A 1 -32.96 10.24 -26.20
CA MET A 1 -32.40 8.89 -25.98
C MET A 1 -30.90 8.82 -26.23
N ALA A 2 -30.38 9.31 -27.38
CA ALA A 2 -28.93 9.33 -27.65
C ALA A 2 -28.09 10.15 -26.62
N GLU A 3 -28.63 11.27 -26.12
CA GLU A 3 -27.97 12.12 -25.12
C GLU A 3 -27.81 11.44 -23.74
N VAL A 4 -28.82 10.67 -23.32
CA VAL A 4 -28.79 9.88 -22.08
C VAL A 4 -27.77 8.75 -22.18
N ALA A 5 -27.73 8.05 -23.33
CA ALA A 5 -26.75 7.00 -23.59
C ALA A 5 -25.30 7.55 -23.58
N ASN A 6 -25.08 8.75 -24.13
CA ASN A 6 -23.77 9.37 -24.15
C ASN A 6 -23.29 9.80 -22.74
N SER A 7 -24.21 10.33 -21.92
CA SER A 7 -23.92 10.69 -20.52
C SER A 7 -23.56 9.46 -19.68
N VAL A 8 -24.29 8.35 -19.85
CA VAL A 8 -23.99 7.06 -19.18
C VAL A 8 -22.60 6.54 -19.55
N ILE A 9 -22.25 6.53 -20.84
CA ILE A 9 -20.94 6.06 -21.31
C ILE A 9 -19.79 6.91 -20.75
N HIS A 10 -19.96 8.23 -20.74
CA HIS A 10 -18.95 9.13 -20.18
C HIS A 10 -18.73 8.89 -18.67
N ASN A 11 -19.81 8.71 -17.90
CA ASN A 11 -19.73 8.47 -16.45
C ASN A 11 -19.07 7.13 -16.13
N VAL A 12 -19.40 6.07 -16.88
CA VAL A 12 -18.74 4.77 -16.76
C VAL A 12 -17.26 4.86 -17.15
N GLY A 13 -16.94 5.59 -18.24
CA GLY A 13 -15.57 5.83 -18.66
C GLY A 13 -14.73 6.53 -17.58
N ASN A 14 -15.29 7.55 -16.94
CA ASN A 14 -14.64 8.25 -15.84
C ASN A 14 -14.40 7.33 -14.63
N ALA A 15 -15.40 6.53 -14.23
CA ALA A 15 -15.27 5.61 -13.11
C ALA A 15 -14.24 4.51 -13.38
N LEU A 16 -14.19 3.96 -14.60
CA LEU A 16 -13.17 2.99 -15.00
C LEU A 16 -11.76 3.60 -14.99
N ASN A 17 -11.61 4.85 -15.42
CA ASN A 17 -10.33 5.54 -15.35
C ASN A 17 -9.88 5.73 -13.90
N SER A 18 -10.78 6.15 -13.00
CA SER A 18 -10.49 6.25 -11.57
C SER A 18 -10.08 4.92 -10.95
N ILE A 19 -10.75 3.81 -11.32
CA ILE A 19 -10.36 2.46 -10.89
C ILE A 19 -8.95 2.12 -11.38
N ASN A 20 -8.64 2.35 -12.65
CA ASN A 20 -7.32 2.05 -13.21
C ASN A 20 -6.21 2.84 -12.52
N VAL A 21 -6.43 4.13 -12.25
CA VAL A 21 -5.48 4.95 -11.49
C VAL A 21 -5.27 4.38 -10.09
N ALA A 22 -6.34 4.09 -9.35
CA ALA A 22 -6.24 3.55 -7.99
C ALA A 22 -5.50 2.21 -7.95
N VAL A 23 -5.83 1.29 -8.87
CA VAL A 23 -5.14 0.00 -9.00
C VAL A 23 -3.66 0.19 -9.35
N SER A 24 -3.33 1.13 -10.22
CA SER A 24 -1.93 1.43 -10.56
C SER A 24 -1.16 1.99 -9.37
N THR A 25 -1.75 2.92 -8.61
CA THR A 25 -1.15 3.48 -7.40
C THR A 25 -0.91 2.39 -6.35
N ILE A 26 -1.92 1.58 -6.04
CA ILE A 26 -1.82 0.46 -5.11
C ILE A 26 -0.68 -0.49 -5.51
N ASN A 27 -0.63 -0.88 -6.78
CA ASN A 27 0.41 -1.77 -7.28
C ASN A 27 1.81 -1.15 -7.21
N SER A 28 1.92 0.16 -7.43
CA SER A 28 3.19 0.88 -7.29
C SER A 28 3.66 0.85 -5.85
N GLU A 29 2.82 1.26 -4.89
CA GLU A 29 3.14 1.29 -3.46
C GLU A 29 3.58 -0.08 -2.94
N ILE A 30 2.84 -1.15 -3.28
CA ILE A 30 3.18 -2.52 -2.88
C ILE A 30 4.52 -2.97 -3.46
N LYS A 31 4.87 -2.55 -4.69
CA LYS A 31 6.12 -2.96 -5.33
C LYS A 31 7.34 -2.19 -4.83
N SER A 32 7.16 -0.92 -4.47
CA SER A 32 8.26 -0.04 -4.03
C SER A 32 8.49 -0.05 -2.53
N THR A 33 7.63 -0.72 -1.74
CA THR A 33 7.73 -0.70 -0.27
C THR A 33 9.10 -1.20 0.24
N PRO A 34 9.78 -0.44 1.13
CA PRO A 34 10.99 -0.91 1.78
C PRO A 34 10.72 -1.96 2.86
N LEU A 35 9.45 -2.25 3.16
CA LEU A 35 9.06 -3.31 4.10
C LEU A 35 9.48 -4.71 3.61
N GLY A 36 9.83 -4.86 2.34
CA GLY A 36 10.50 -6.07 1.83
C GLY A 36 11.81 -6.41 2.56
N THR A 37 12.37 -5.48 3.34
CA THR A 37 13.54 -5.73 4.19
C THR A 37 13.23 -6.35 5.55
N LEU A 38 11.97 -6.31 6.03
CA LEU A 38 11.59 -6.88 7.34
C LEU A 38 11.98 -8.34 7.53
N PRO A 39 11.78 -9.26 6.56
CA PRO A 39 12.17 -10.65 6.72
C PRO A 39 13.66 -10.82 7.05
N LYS A 40 14.53 -10.02 6.41
CA LYS A 40 15.98 -10.05 6.68
C LYS A 40 16.30 -9.59 8.11
N ILE A 41 15.60 -8.58 8.62
CA ILE A 41 15.76 -8.12 10.00
C ILE A 41 15.32 -9.21 10.97
N ALA A 42 14.18 -9.86 10.70
CA ALA A 42 13.67 -10.95 11.53
C ALA A 42 14.62 -12.15 11.56
N ASP A 43 15.16 -12.55 10.40
CA ASP A 43 16.13 -13.64 10.28
C ASP A 43 17.41 -13.33 11.05
N MET A 44 17.93 -12.10 10.92
CA MET A 44 19.13 -11.66 11.63
C MET A 44 18.92 -11.63 13.16
N LEU A 45 17.76 -11.15 13.63
CA LEU A 45 17.43 -11.19 15.06
C LEU A 45 17.30 -12.63 15.59
N LYS A 46 16.77 -13.53 14.76
CA LYS A 46 16.62 -14.95 15.10
C LYS A 46 17.98 -15.66 15.16
N GLU A 47 18.90 -15.36 14.25
CA GLU A 47 20.27 -15.88 14.26
C GLU A 47 21.01 -15.51 15.56
N HIS A 48 20.78 -14.29 16.05
CA HIS A 48 21.38 -13.78 17.28
C HIS A 48 20.49 -13.94 18.53
N GLN A 49 19.47 -14.80 18.49
CA GLN A 49 18.49 -14.91 19.59
C GLN A 49 19.15 -15.28 20.93
N ALA A 50 20.16 -16.14 20.93
CA ALA A 50 20.85 -16.59 22.14
C ALA A 50 21.74 -15.50 22.77
N ASN A 51 22.16 -14.50 22.00
CA ASN A 51 23.05 -13.41 22.43
C ASN A 51 22.51 -12.02 22.04
N LEU A 52 21.18 -11.88 22.04
CA LEU A 52 20.49 -10.72 21.46
C LEU A 52 20.91 -9.40 22.09
N SER A 53 21.14 -9.36 23.41
CA SER A 53 21.59 -8.15 24.10
C SER A 53 22.96 -7.69 23.60
N ASP A 54 23.91 -8.61 23.46
CA ASP A 54 25.25 -8.28 22.96
C ASP A 54 25.19 -7.89 21.48
N PHE A 55 24.37 -8.56 20.68
CA PHE A 55 24.18 -8.20 19.29
C PHE A 55 23.64 -6.77 19.13
N LEU A 56 22.56 -6.42 19.82
CA LEU A 56 21.98 -5.08 19.72
C LEU A 56 22.87 -3.96 20.30
N MET A 57 23.74 -4.28 21.27
CA MET A 57 24.58 -3.29 21.94
C MET A 57 25.99 -3.17 21.40
N LYS A 58 26.59 -4.24 20.87
CA LYS A 58 28.01 -4.31 20.52
C LYS A 58 28.27 -4.56 19.04
N ASP A 59 27.33 -5.19 18.32
CA ASP A 59 27.48 -5.48 16.90
C ASP A 59 27.03 -4.28 16.04
N GLU A 60 27.85 -3.89 15.06
CA GLU A 60 27.57 -2.74 14.19
C GLU A 60 26.25 -2.87 13.39
N LYS A 61 25.84 -4.10 13.05
CA LYS A 61 24.56 -4.35 12.37
C LYS A 61 23.42 -4.32 13.37
N GLY A 62 23.59 -4.95 14.53
CA GLY A 62 22.58 -4.98 15.59
C GLY A 62 22.19 -3.58 16.08
N GLN A 63 23.17 -2.70 16.26
CA GLN A 63 22.93 -1.30 16.67
C GLN A 63 22.09 -0.48 15.68
N LYS A 64 22.06 -0.86 14.39
CA LYS A 64 21.29 -0.16 13.34
C LYS A 64 19.83 -0.60 13.28
N ILE A 65 19.49 -1.75 13.87
CA ILE A 65 18.15 -2.34 13.79
C ILE A 65 17.06 -1.42 14.37
N PRO A 66 17.21 -0.82 15.56
CA PRO A 66 16.18 0.05 16.12
C PRO A 66 15.87 1.23 15.20
N LYS A 67 16.90 1.87 14.64
CA LYS A 67 16.71 3.00 13.72
C LYS A 67 16.05 2.57 12.41
N LEU A 68 16.44 1.42 11.88
CA LEU A 68 15.83 0.86 10.67
C LEU A 68 14.35 0.53 10.90
N LEU A 69 13.99 -0.05 12.06
CA LEU A 69 12.59 -0.34 12.41
C LEU A 69 11.74 0.92 12.54
N GLU A 70 12.30 2.00 13.12
CA GLU A 70 11.63 3.31 13.19
C GLU A 70 11.32 3.82 11.77
N MET A 71 12.31 3.84 10.88
CA MET A 71 12.14 4.28 9.49
C MET A 71 11.13 3.43 8.71
N LEU A 72 11.15 2.11 8.90
CA LEU A 72 10.19 1.20 8.28
C LEU A 72 8.77 1.41 8.82
N SER A 73 8.63 1.66 10.12
CA SER A 73 7.34 1.99 10.73
C SER A 73 6.75 3.28 10.14
N ASP A 74 7.56 4.33 10.02
CA ASP A 74 7.11 5.61 9.49
C ASP A 74 6.68 5.47 8.03
N GLN A 75 7.48 4.77 7.23
CA GLN A 75 7.14 4.51 5.84
C GLN A 75 5.87 3.67 5.70
N TRP A 76 5.71 2.61 6.50
CA TRP A 76 4.50 1.80 6.50
C TRP A 76 3.25 2.64 6.81
N ARG A 77 3.32 3.60 7.74
CA ARG A 77 2.16 4.46 8.06
C ARG A 77 1.72 5.28 6.85
N LEU A 78 2.68 5.82 6.09
CA LEU A 78 2.40 6.57 4.87
C LEU A 78 1.79 5.67 3.80
N GLU A 79 2.43 4.54 3.50
CA GLU A 79 1.97 3.57 2.51
C GLU A 79 0.57 3.05 2.85
N ASN A 80 0.33 2.69 4.11
CA ASN A 80 -0.95 2.20 4.57
C ASN A 80 -2.06 3.26 4.45
N ALA A 81 -1.76 4.53 4.73
CA ALA A 81 -2.73 5.61 4.54
C ALA A 81 -3.10 5.78 3.05
N THR A 82 -2.11 5.71 2.15
CA THR A 82 -2.33 5.73 0.70
C THR A 82 -3.19 4.55 0.26
N LEU A 83 -2.84 3.32 0.66
CA LEU A 83 -3.58 2.12 0.29
C LEU A 83 -5.04 2.15 0.77
N ILE A 84 -5.29 2.65 1.99
CA ILE A 84 -6.66 2.83 2.50
C ILE A 84 -7.43 3.83 1.64
N SER A 85 -6.82 4.96 1.29
CA SER A 85 -7.44 6.00 0.45
C SER A 85 -7.79 5.46 -0.93
N GLU A 86 -6.85 4.79 -1.60
CA GLU A 86 -7.04 4.23 -2.95
C GLU A 86 -8.09 3.10 -2.95
N THR A 87 -8.09 2.25 -1.92
CA THR A 87 -9.11 1.19 -1.80
C THR A 87 -10.51 1.77 -1.61
N LYS A 88 -10.63 2.85 -0.83
CA LYS A 88 -11.90 3.57 -0.67
C LYS A 88 -12.37 4.19 -2.00
N GLN A 89 -11.48 4.86 -2.71
CA GLN A 89 -11.80 5.44 -4.02
C GLN A 89 -12.24 4.37 -5.04
N LEU A 90 -11.60 3.20 -5.01
CA LEU A 90 -11.97 2.07 -5.85
C LEU A 90 -13.38 1.55 -5.50
N GLN A 91 -13.70 1.41 -4.21
CA GLN A 91 -15.04 1.02 -3.77
C GLN A 91 -16.11 2.01 -4.21
N GLU A 92 -15.87 3.32 -4.05
CA GLU A 92 -16.78 4.38 -4.48
C GLU A 92 -17.00 4.35 -6.01
N SER A 93 -15.93 4.17 -6.77
CA SER A 93 -16.00 4.08 -8.24
C SER A 93 -16.81 2.87 -8.70
N VAL A 94 -16.63 1.71 -8.06
CA VAL A 94 -17.42 0.50 -8.34
C VAL A 94 -18.88 0.69 -7.95
N ALA A 95 -19.17 1.34 -6.82
CA ALA A 95 -20.53 1.65 -6.40
C ALA A 95 -21.24 2.56 -7.40
N HIS A 96 -20.54 3.59 -7.90
CA HIS A 96 -21.06 4.51 -8.91
C HIS A 96 -21.38 3.79 -10.23
N ILE A 97 -20.50 2.89 -10.70
CA ILE A 97 -20.79 2.06 -11.89
C ILE A 97 -22.06 1.22 -11.65
N ARG A 98 -22.18 0.59 -10.48
CA ARG A 98 -23.35 -0.22 -10.14
C ARG A 98 -24.64 0.60 -10.18
N GLU A 99 -24.63 1.82 -9.65
CA GLU A 99 -25.78 2.72 -9.69
C GLU A 99 -26.17 3.08 -11.12
N ILE A 100 -25.19 3.38 -11.98
CA ILE A 100 -25.42 3.71 -13.39
C ILE A 100 -26.03 2.53 -14.14
N VAL A 101 -25.52 1.31 -13.92
CA VAL A 101 -25.97 0.08 -14.63
C VAL A 101 -27.32 -0.42 -14.11
N SER A 102 -27.66 -0.15 -12.85
CA SER A 102 -28.92 -0.60 -12.24
C SER A 102 -30.10 0.37 -12.50
N ARG A 103 -29.83 1.50 -13.16
CA ARG A 103 -30.84 2.46 -13.64
C ARG A 103 -31.26 2.11 -15.07
#